data_AF-A0A494V4I1-F1
#
_entry.id   AF-A0A494V4I1-F1
#
_cell.length_a   1.000
_cell.length_b   1.000
_cell.length_c   1.000
_cell.angle_alpha   90.00
_cell.angle_beta   90.00
_cell.angle_gamma   90.00
#
_symmetry.space_group_name_H-M   'P 1'
#
loop_
_entity.id
_entity.type
_entity.pdbx_description
1 polymer ?
#
loop_
_entity_poly.entity_id
_entity_poly.type
_entity_poly.pdbx_seq_one_letter_code
_entity_poly.pdbx_strand_id
1 'polypeptide(L)'
;MGVHMGSRGTKAGAIVVSAVMGSLALSGCGGDDTSKDTGGGDGAREKGTAQVRAAYDRTAEAESARMTVRTEVSAKGEAITSDGKGVVDLAGGDSVMTVTAQDQRIEQRVVDQVLYQKAPGQEGPGGKPWIGIDLKKAAEQQGMGDQQFGDPARTAAYAKAITDKDVTEVGSEKIDGVGTTHYRVSVDVAELPGGDRMREQIGPTLPMEIWLDGEGRLRRQQFEMTVKAPASASAKPDEGAAPQQLKMSTVLEFSDFGAEVNAEAPPAGQVADMTDTALRSGGQRG
;
A
#
# COMPACT_ATOMS: atom_id res chain seq x y z
N MET A 1 4.99 -31.37 -62.81
CA MET A 1 4.03 -30.25 -63.01
C MET A 1 4.33 -29.23 -61.93
N GLY A 2 4.75 -27.98 -62.15
CA GLY A 2 5.21 -27.24 -63.31
C GLY A 2 6.08 -26.10 -62.75
N VAL A 3 7.11 -25.72 -63.51
CA VAL A 3 8.10 -24.68 -63.21
C VAL A 3 7.68 -23.39 -63.93
N HIS A 4 7.89 -22.22 -63.32
CA HIS A 4 8.13 -20.88 -63.93
C HIS A 4 8.38 -19.91 -62.75
N MET A 5 9.49 -19.18 -62.53
CA MET A 5 10.57 -18.55 -63.30
C MET A 5 10.20 -17.25 -64.04
N GLY A 6 10.84 -16.14 -63.62
CA GLY A 6 10.94 -14.81 -64.25
C GLY A 6 11.04 -13.71 -63.16
N SER A 7 12.16 -13.06 -62.80
CA SER A 7 13.32 -12.44 -63.47
C SER A 7 13.09 -11.00 -63.99
N ARG A 8 14.00 -10.10 -63.54
CA ARG A 8 14.39 -8.74 -64.02
C ARG A 8 13.56 -7.54 -63.50
N GLY A 9 14.14 -6.40 -63.11
CA GLY A 9 15.53 -5.95 -63.26
C GLY A 9 15.90 -4.66 -62.51
N THR A 10 17.20 -4.39 -62.57
CA THR A 10 18.10 -3.38 -61.97
C THR A 10 17.91 -1.95 -62.45
N LYS A 11 18.13 -0.93 -61.58
CA LYS A 11 18.91 0.34 -61.77
C LYS A 11 19.19 0.93 -60.36
N ALA A 12 20.41 1.05 -59.82
CA ALA A 12 21.61 1.83 -60.15
C ALA A 12 21.67 3.26 -59.51
N GLY A 13 22.75 3.53 -58.76
CA GLY A 13 23.28 4.86 -58.36
C GLY A 13 23.02 5.25 -56.90
N ALA A 14 23.96 5.73 -56.08
CA ALA A 14 25.35 6.10 -56.26
C ALA A 14 26.09 6.08 -54.89
N ILE A 15 27.41 5.87 -54.95
CA ILE A 15 28.38 5.92 -53.85
C ILE A 15 28.78 7.39 -53.61
N VAL A 16 28.90 7.82 -52.34
CA VAL A 16 29.95 8.77 -51.93
C VAL A 16 30.49 8.33 -50.57
N VAL A 17 31.74 7.85 -50.57
CA VAL A 17 32.63 7.74 -49.42
C VAL A 17 33.25 9.11 -49.19
N SER A 18 33.31 9.57 -47.94
CA SER A 18 34.25 10.62 -47.53
C SER A 18 34.70 10.33 -46.10
N ALA A 19 35.87 9.68 -46.03
CA ALA A 19 36.70 9.62 -44.84
C ALA A 19 37.45 10.95 -44.71
N VAL A 20 37.40 11.57 -43.53
CA VAL A 20 38.35 12.61 -43.13
C VAL A 20 38.94 12.20 -41.79
N MET A 21 40.22 11.86 -41.82
CA MET A 21 41.10 11.76 -40.66
C MET A 21 41.51 13.16 -40.18
N GLY A 22 41.63 13.29 -38.86
CA GLY A 22 42.68 14.10 -38.23
C GLY A 22 42.20 15.23 -37.33
N SER A 23 42.37 15.05 -36.01
CA SER A 23 43.26 15.87 -35.15
C SER A 23 43.05 15.51 -33.67
N LEU A 24 44.12 15.06 -33.02
CA LEU A 24 44.26 15.03 -31.56
C LEU A 24 44.41 16.47 -31.04
N ALA A 25 43.63 16.85 -30.04
CA ALA A 25 43.94 17.97 -29.17
C ALA A 25 43.73 17.53 -27.71
N LEU A 26 44.84 17.39 -26.98
CA LEU A 26 44.87 17.35 -25.53
C LEU A 26 44.59 18.77 -25.03
N SER A 27 43.56 18.95 -24.21
CA SER A 27 43.42 20.12 -23.34
C SER A 27 42.78 19.66 -22.04
N GLY A 28 43.58 19.68 -20.98
CA GLY A 28 43.11 19.59 -19.62
C GLY A 28 42.72 20.97 -19.09
N CYS A 29 41.61 21.01 -18.36
CA CYS A 29 41.24 21.94 -17.28
C CYS A 29 39.94 21.34 -16.73
N GLY A 30 39.85 20.88 -15.47
CA GLY A 30 39.86 21.77 -14.32
C GLY A 30 38.48 22.43 -14.20
N GLY A 31 37.56 21.79 -13.49
CA GLY A 31 36.20 22.29 -13.28
C GLY A 31 35.42 21.40 -12.32
N ASP A 32 35.60 21.66 -11.01
CA ASP A 32 34.62 21.31 -10.00
C ASP A 32 33.29 21.98 -10.36
N ASP A 33 32.37 21.23 -10.96
CA ASP A 33 30.97 21.60 -10.97
C ASP A 33 30.20 20.56 -10.16
N THR A 34 30.30 20.77 -8.84
CA THR A 34 29.19 20.66 -7.90
C THR A 34 27.88 20.48 -8.65
N SER A 35 27.38 19.24 -8.71
CA SER A 35 26.02 18.99 -9.17
C SER A 35 25.12 19.80 -8.28
N LYS A 36 24.69 20.93 -8.82
CA LYS A 36 23.78 21.88 -8.24
C LYS A 36 22.53 21.07 -7.96
N ASP A 37 22.32 20.81 -6.68
CA ASP A 37 21.06 20.37 -6.13
C ASP A 37 20.03 21.42 -6.51
N THR A 38 19.44 21.28 -7.70
CA THR A 38 18.32 22.08 -8.14
C THR A 38 17.15 21.60 -7.31
N GLY A 39 16.95 22.25 -6.17
CA GLY A 39 15.72 22.18 -5.42
C GLY A 39 14.57 22.26 -6.42
N GLY A 40 13.84 21.15 -6.54
CA GLY A 40 12.72 21.03 -7.45
C GLY A 40 11.77 22.19 -7.21
N GLY A 41 11.60 23.05 -8.21
CA GLY A 41 10.72 24.20 -8.12
C GLY A 41 9.28 23.79 -7.84
N ASP A 42 8.48 24.73 -7.35
CA ASP A 42 7.07 24.52 -6.94
C ASP A 42 6.27 23.70 -7.96
N GLY A 43 6.47 23.91 -9.27
CA GLY A 43 5.78 23.16 -10.33
C GLY A 43 6.17 21.68 -10.49
N ALA A 44 7.35 21.24 -10.03
CA ALA A 44 7.68 19.81 -9.98
C ALA A 44 7.01 19.15 -8.78
N ARG A 45 6.93 19.87 -7.65
CA ARG A 45 6.27 19.42 -6.44
C ARG A 45 4.76 19.27 -6.64
N GLU A 46 4.11 20.26 -7.25
CA GLU A 46 2.69 20.21 -7.63
C GLU A 46 2.37 19.00 -8.52
N LYS A 47 3.23 18.69 -9.50
CA LYS A 47 3.07 17.50 -10.36
C LYS A 47 3.20 16.21 -9.57
N GLY A 48 4.20 16.10 -8.70
CA GLY A 48 4.38 14.94 -7.82
C GLY A 48 3.15 14.73 -6.92
N THR A 49 2.61 15.80 -6.35
CA THR A 49 1.39 15.71 -5.55
C THR A 49 0.18 15.27 -6.36
N ALA A 50 -0.01 15.83 -7.56
CA ALA A 50 -1.08 15.38 -8.46
C ALA A 50 -0.93 13.91 -8.84
N GLN A 51 0.30 13.43 -9.06
CA GLN A 51 0.57 12.01 -9.35
C GLN A 51 0.22 11.12 -8.17
N VAL A 52 0.68 11.45 -6.96
CA VAL A 52 0.38 10.70 -5.73
C VAL A 52 -1.12 10.67 -5.46
N ARG A 53 -1.81 11.82 -5.56
CA ARG A 53 -3.27 11.87 -5.36
C ARG A 53 -4.03 11.00 -6.37
N ALA A 54 -3.68 11.12 -7.65
CA ALA A 54 -4.32 10.34 -8.71
C ALA A 54 -3.97 8.85 -8.65
N ALA A 55 -2.87 8.47 -8.00
CA ALA A 55 -2.43 7.08 -7.96
C ALA A 55 -3.43 6.14 -7.33
N TYR A 56 -4.18 6.67 -6.38
CA TYR A 56 -5.20 5.93 -5.68
C TYR A 56 -6.40 5.60 -6.57
N ASP A 57 -6.92 6.58 -7.30
CA ASP A 57 -7.98 6.36 -8.29
C ASP A 57 -7.50 5.40 -9.39
N ARG A 58 -6.27 5.59 -9.91
CA ARG A 58 -5.70 4.67 -10.93
C ARG A 58 -5.51 3.25 -10.42
N THR A 59 -5.22 3.09 -9.14
CA THR A 59 -5.12 1.76 -8.53
C THR A 59 -6.51 1.13 -8.44
N ALA A 60 -7.53 1.88 -8.02
CA ALA A 60 -8.93 1.42 -7.99
C ALA A 60 -9.45 1.01 -9.37
N GLU A 61 -9.10 1.77 -10.41
CA GLU A 61 -9.47 1.49 -11.81
C GLU A 61 -8.90 0.18 -12.34
N ALA A 62 -7.90 -0.41 -11.67
CA ALA A 62 -7.32 -1.69 -12.06
C ALA A 62 -8.19 -2.91 -11.70
N GLU A 63 -9.38 -2.67 -11.13
CA GLU A 63 -10.41 -3.63 -10.70
C GLU A 63 -9.96 -4.55 -9.56
N SER A 64 -8.81 -5.21 -9.69
CA SER A 64 -8.29 -6.16 -8.71
C SER A 64 -6.77 -6.22 -8.73
N ALA A 65 -6.17 -6.74 -7.67
CA ALA A 65 -4.73 -7.00 -7.62
C ALA A 65 -4.38 -8.09 -6.61
N ARG A 66 -3.22 -8.70 -6.80
CA ARG A 66 -2.53 -9.36 -5.69
C ARG A 66 -1.99 -8.33 -4.73
N MET A 67 -2.17 -8.60 -3.45
CA MET A 67 -1.74 -7.74 -2.37
C MET A 67 -0.86 -8.51 -1.40
N THR A 68 0.26 -7.91 -1.00
CA THR A 68 1.04 -8.34 0.17
C THR A 68 1.02 -7.24 1.21
N VAL A 69 0.99 -7.63 2.48
CA VAL A 69 1.07 -6.73 3.62
C VAL A 69 2.11 -7.28 4.56
N ARG A 70 3.06 -6.46 4.99
CA ARG A 70 3.96 -6.80 6.08
C ARG A 70 3.79 -5.76 7.16
N THR A 71 3.53 -6.20 8.38
CA THR A 71 3.44 -5.33 9.54
C THR A 71 4.44 -5.80 10.58
N GLU A 72 5.22 -4.88 11.10
CA GLU A 72 6.08 -5.10 12.26
C GLU A 72 5.61 -4.17 13.38
N VAL A 73 5.36 -4.74 14.55
CA VAL A 73 5.07 -4.00 15.77
C VAL A 73 6.19 -4.28 16.76
N SER A 74 6.89 -3.24 17.21
CA SER A 74 7.97 -3.37 18.18
C SER A 74 7.76 -2.52 19.42
N ALA A 75 8.15 -3.08 20.56
CA ALA A 75 8.12 -2.44 21.86
C ALA A 75 9.24 -2.99 22.73
N LYS A 76 9.97 -2.12 23.43
CA LYS A 76 11.01 -2.51 24.41
C LYS A 76 12.06 -3.51 23.88
N GLY A 77 12.35 -3.48 22.59
CA GLY A 77 13.33 -4.37 21.95
C GLY A 77 12.79 -5.74 21.54
N GLU A 78 11.50 -6.03 21.80
CA GLU A 78 10.78 -7.15 21.20
C GLU A 78 10.04 -6.67 19.94
N ALA A 79 9.95 -7.52 18.92
CA ALA A 79 9.21 -7.25 17.70
C ALA A 79 8.32 -8.44 17.35
N ILE A 80 7.11 -8.15 16.90
CA ILE A 80 6.17 -9.13 16.36
C ILE A 80 5.92 -8.74 14.91
N THR A 81 6.11 -9.70 14.01
CA THR A 81 5.83 -9.52 12.59
C THR A 81 4.55 -10.25 12.21
N SER A 82 3.86 -9.69 11.21
CA SER A 82 2.76 -10.33 10.51
C SER A 82 2.92 -10.13 9.01
N ASP A 83 2.66 -11.18 8.25
CA ASP A 83 2.70 -11.18 6.80
C ASP A 83 1.34 -11.61 6.25
N GLY A 84 0.71 -10.74 5.47
CA GLY A 84 -0.51 -10.95 4.71
C GLY A 84 -0.22 -11.15 3.23
N LYS A 85 -0.94 -12.06 2.57
CA LYS A 85 -0.96 -12.16 1.10
C LYS A 85 -2.29 -12.65 0.59
N GLY A 86 -2.69 -12.19 -0.59
CA GLY A 86 -3.92 -12.62 -1.22
C GLY A 86 -4.30 -11.79 -2.44
N VAL A 87 -5.59 -11.76 -2.74
CA VAL A 87 -6.17 -10.99 -3.85
C VAL A 87 -7.30 -10.13 -3.30
N VAL A 88 -7.42 -8.92 -3.84
CA VAL A 88 -8.41 -7.93 -3.46
C VAL A 88 -9.08 -7.37 -4.71
N ASP A 89 -10.39 -7.21 -4.66
CA ASP A 89 -11.17 -6.37 -5.56
C ASP A 89 -11.01 -4.92 -5.06
N LEU A 90 -10.35 -4.11 -5.86
CA LEU A 90 -9.99 -2.73 -5.55
C LEU A 90 -11.18 -1.77 -5.70
N ALA A 91 -12.27 -2.19 -6.35
CA ALA A 91 -13.49 -1.37 -6.47
C ALA A 91 -14.53 -1.73 -5.41
N GLY A 92 -14.70 -3.03 -5.12
CA GLY A 92 -15.69 -3.56 -4.18
C GLY A 92 -15.17 -3.76 -2.75
N GLY A 93 -13.86 -3.94 -2.58
CA GLY A 93 -13.22 -4.26 -1.30
C GLY A 93 -13.30 -5.75 -0.91
N ASP A 94 -13.96 -6.58 -1.73
CA ASP A 94 -14.00 -8.02 -1.54
C ASP A 94 -12.60 -8.61 -1.64
N SER A 95 -12.23 -9.49 -0.72
CA SER A 95 -10.86 -10.00 -0.66
C SER A 95 -10.77 -11.38 -0.06
N VAL A 96 -9.74 -12.12 -0.48
CA VAL A 96 -9.33 -13.37 0.15
C VAL A 96 -7.86 -13.26 0.48
N MET A 97 -7.57 -13.18 1.78
CA MET A 97 -6.24 -12.98 2.31
C MET A 97 -5.87 -14.14 3.23
N THR A 98 -4.59 -14.48 3.26
CA THR A 98 -3.99 -15.23 4.34
C THR A 98 -3.10 -14.29 5.12
N VAL A 99 -3.32 -14.20 6.42
CA VAL A 99 -2.44 -13.50 7.35
C VAL A 99 -1.71 -14.53 8.20
N THR A 100 -0.40 -14.41 8.31
CA THR A 100 0.42 -15.19 9.23
C THR A 100 0.93 -14.25 10.32
N ALA A 101 0.77 -14.63 11.58
CA ALA A 101 1.33 -13.93 12.73
C ALA A 101 1.74 -14.95 13.79
N GLN A 102 2.96 -14.85 14.32
CA GLN A 102 3.45 -15.76 15.38
C GLN A 102 3.25 -17.26 15.06
N ASP A 103 3.59 -17.66 13.83
CA ASP A 103 3.38 -19.02 13.28
C ASP A 103 1.92 -19.49 13.16
N GLN A 104 0.95 -18.63 13.50
CA GLN A 104 -0.46 -18.89 13.28
C GLN A 104 -0.90 -18.34 11.93
N ARG A 105 -1.58 -19.19 11.16
CA ARG A 105 -2.17 -18.84 9.87
C ARG A 105 -3.65 -18.50 10.08
N ILE A 106 -4.09 -17.35 9.62
CA ILE A 106 -5.47 -16.89 9.66
C ILE A 106 -5.94 -16.71 8.22
N GLU A 107 -7.00 -17.42 7.86
CA GLU A 107 -7.74 -17.16 6.63
C GLU A 107 -8.68 -15.98 6.87
N GLN A 108 -8.61 -14.99 5.99
CA GLN A 108 -9.43 -13.80 6.04
C GLN A 108 -10.19 -13.65 4.72
N ARG A 109 -11.49 -13.34 4.82
CA ARG A 109 -12.31 -12.96 3.67
C ARG A 109 -13.06 -11.69 4.00
N VAL A 110 -13.11 -10.76 3.05
CA VAL A 110 -14.07 -9.66 3.09
C VAL A 110 -15.06 -9.92 1.97
N VAL A 111 -16.34 -9.98 2.31
CA VAL A 111 -17.45 -10.14 1.37
C VAL A 111 -18.59 -9.29 1.87
N ASP A 112 -19.15 -8.42 1.02
CA ASP A 112 -20.28 -7.56 1.35
C ASP A 112 -20.05 -6.74 2.64
N GLN A 113 -18.83 -6.22 2.82
CA GLN A 113 -18.42 -5.46 4.02
C GLN A 113 -18.45 -6.25 5.34
N VAL A 114 -18.46 -7.59 5.28
CA VAL A 114 -18.29 -8.45 6.45
C VAL A 114 -16.91 -9.08 6.41
N LEU A 115 -16.15 -8.85 7.48
CA LEU A 115 -14.86 -9.51 7.70
C LEU A 115 -15.11 -10.89 8.31
N TYR A 116 -14.74 -11.93 7.59
CA TYR A 116 -14.72 -13.30 8.05
C TYR A 116 -13.30 -13.75 8.35
N GLN A 117 -13.08 -14.35 9.52
CA GLN A 117 -11.78 -14.89 9.90
C GLN A 117 -11.90 -16.33 10.39
N LYS A 118 -10.90 -17.14 10.03
CA LYS A 118 -10.76 -18.52 10.47
C LYS A 118 -9.31 -18.84 10.78
N ALA A 119 -9.07 -19.31 12.00
CA ALA A 119 -7.78 -19.80 12.43
C ALA A 119 -7.84 -21.34 12.59
N PRO A 120 -7.01 -22.13 11.89
CA PRO A 120 -6.99 -23.58 12.02
C PRO A 120 -6.73 -24.01 13.48
N GLY A 121 -7.53 -24.96 13.97
CA GLY A 121 -7.41 -25.47 15.34
C GLY A 121 -7.97 -24.54 16.42
N GLN A 122 -8.59 -23.42 16.05
CA GLN A 122 -9.31 -22.54 16.97
C GLN A 122 -10.78 -22.45 16.53
N GLU A 123 -11.68 -22.44 17.51
CA GLU A 123 -13.11 -22.29 17.29
C GLU A 123 -13.60 -21.00 17.97
N GLY A 124 -14.45 -20.27 17.27
CA GLY A 124 -15.20 -19.15 17.84
C GLY A 124 -16.36 -19.61 18.71
N PRO A 125 -17.16 -18.66 19.22
CA PRO A 125 -18.33 -18.97 20.05
C PRO A 125 -19.27 -19.99 19.40
N GLY A 126 -19.71 -20.97 20.20
CA GLY A 126 -20.57 -22.05 19.73
C GLY A 126 -19.85 -23.11 18.88
N GLY A 127 -18.52 -23.22 18.97
CA GLY A 127 -17.74 -24.22 18.22
C GLY A 127 -17.64 -23.92 16.72
N LYS A 128 -17.88 -22.65 16.34
CA LYS A 128 -17.96 -22.25 14.94
C LYS A 128 -16.56 -21.93 14.40
N PRO A 129 -16.17 -22.45 13.23
CA PRO A 129 -14.81 -22.27 12.70
C PRO A 129 -14.56 -20.87 12.13
N TRP A 130 -15.62 -20.10 11.83
CA TRP A 130 -15.52 -18.73 11.36
C TRP A 130 -16.07 -17.76 12.39
N ILE A 131 -15.39 -16.63 12.54
CA ILE A 131 -15.96 -15.43 13.15
C ILE A 131 -16.28 -14.43 12.04
N GLY A 132 -17.37 -13.67 12.21
CA GLY A 132 -17.80 -12.61 11.30
C GLY A 132 -17.90 -11.28 12.04
N ILE A 133 -17.44 -10.20 11.41
CA ILE A 133 -17.52 -8.84 11.93
C ILE A 133 -18.10 -7.94 10.84
N ASP A 134 -19.23 -7.30 11.13
CA ASP A 134 -19.83 -6.28 10.27
C ASP A 134 -18.99 -5.00 10.34
N LEU A 135 -18.27 -4.72 9.26
CA LEU A 135 -17.33 -3.61 9.19
C LEU A 135 -18.05 -2.26 9.11
N LYS A 136 -19.25 -2.24 8.53
CA LYS A 136 -20.04 -1.01 8.43
C LYS A 136 -20.49 -0.56 9.81
N LYS A 137 -21.06 -1.47 10.61
CA LYS A 137 -21.42 -1.18 12.00
C LYS A 137 -20.20 -0.78 12.84
N ALA A 138 -19.05 -1.42 12.58
CA ALA A 138 -17.80 -1.03 13.22
C ALA A 138 -17.42 0.43 12.90
N ALA A 139 -17.54 0.85 11.64
CA ALA A 139 -17.20 2.21 11.21
C ALA A 139 -18.16 3.26 11.80
N GLU A 140 -19.46 2.98 11.76
CA GLU A 140 -20.51 3.85 12.29
C GLU A 140 -20.29 4.15 13.77
N GLN A 141 -20.00 3.13 14.59
CA GLN A 141 -19.78 3.33 16.03
C GLN A 141 -18.48 4.07 16.36
N GLN A 142 -17.43 3.91 15.54
CA GLN A 142 -16.17 4.64 15.72
C GLN A 142 -16.27 6.11 15.26
N GLY A 143 -17.41 6.52 14.68
CA GLY A 143 -17.59 7.85 14.10
C GLY A 143 -16.81 8.04 12.80
N MET A 144 -16.44 6.94 12.16
CA MET A 144 -15.69 6.91 10.91
C MET A 144 -16.60 7.08 9.69
N GLY A 145 -17.93 7.02 9.85
CA GLY A 145 -18.93 7.16 8.78
C GLY A 145 -19.08 5.88 7.94
N ASP A 146 -19.63 5.97 6.72
CA ASP A 146 -19.74 4.86 5.75
C ASP A 146 -18.37 4.43 5.17
N GLN A 147 -17.34 4.34 6.02
CA GLN A 147 -16.02 3.90 5.61
C GLN A 147 -16.01 2.38 5.43
N GLN A 148 -15.74 1.97 4.18
CA GLN A 148 -15.52 0.58 3.83
C GLN A 148 -14.15 0.17 4.38
N PHE A 149 -14.12 -0.68 5.40
CA PHE A 149 -12.87 -1.30 5.84
C PHE A 149 -12.39 -2.27 4.76
N GLY A 150 -11.09 -2.25 4.46
CA GLY A 150 -10.47 -3.21 3.55
C GLY A 150 -10.49 -2.81 2.08
N ASP A 151 -10.78 -1.55 1.77
CA ASP A 151 -10.61 -0.99 0.42
C ASP A 151 -9.29 -0.20 0.35
N PRO A 152 -8.19 -0.79 -0.17
CA PRO A 152 -6.94 -0.07 -0.37
C PRO A 152 -7.01 1.01 -1.45
N ALA A 153 -8.07 1.03 -2.25
CA ALA A 153 -8.27 1.93 -3.39
C ALA A 153 -9.17 3.13 -3.05
N ARG A 154 -9.96 3.08 -1.97
CA ARG A 154 -10.69 4.23 -1.39
C ARG A 154 -9.82 5.11 -0.50
N THR A 155 -8.67 5.41 -1.04
CA THR A 155 -7.77 6.46 -0.58
C THR A 155 -8.27 7.86 -0.98
N ALA A 156 -9.55 8.07 -1.27
CA ALA A 156 -10.03 9.43 -1.49
C ALA A 156 -9.79 10.33 -0.26
N ALA A 157 -9.87 9.78 0.96
CA ALA A 157 -9.60 10.53 2.19
C ALA A 157 -8.10 10.84 2.37
N TYR A 158 -7.24 9.83 2.22
CA TYR A 158 -5.79 10.01 2.29
C TYR A 158 -5.27 10.87 1.13
N ALA A 159 -5.77 10.71 -0.10
CA ALA A 159 -5.46 11.58 -1.25
C ALA A 159 -5.90 13.04 -1.02
N LYS A 160 -7.06 13.26 -0.36
CA LYS A 160 -7.49 14.61 0.05
C LYS A 160 -6.60 15.20 1.14
N ALA A 161 -6.12 14.37 2.07
CA ALA A 161 -5.25 14.78 3.17
C ALA A 161 -3.79 15.06 2.74
N ILE A 162 -3.37 14.59 1.56
CA ILE A 162 -2.04 14.87 1.00
C ILE A 162 -2.06 16.26 0.37
N THR A 163 -1.23 17.19 0.85
CA THR A 163 -1.08 18.54 0.28
C THR A 163 0.20 18.73 -0.53
N ASP A 164 0.28 19.82 -1.30
CA ASP A 164 1.42 20.07 -2.19
C ASP A 164 2.72 20.31 -1.42
N LYS A 165 2.62 20.75 -0.15
CA LYS A 165 3.78 20.93 0.74
C LYS A 165 4.35 19.61 1.25
N ASP A 166 3.63 18.51 1.07
CA ASP A 166 3.91 17.27 1.78
C ASP A 166 4.55 16.20 0.90
N VAL A 167 4.63 16.41 -0.41
CA VAL A 167 5.15 15.42 -1.36
C VAL A 167 6.51 15.83 -1.89
N THR A 168 7.48 14.91 -1.84
CA THR A 168 8.80 15.08 -2.44
C THR A 168 9.14 13.86 -3.26
N GLU A 169 9.39 14.03 -4.56
CA GLU A 169 9.95 12.97 -5.39
C GLU A 169 11.39 12.67 -4.92
N VAL A 170 11.67 11.42 -4.60
CA VAL A 170 12.97 10.95 -4.12
C VAL A 170 13.81 10.45 -5.28
N GLY A 171 13.19 9.78 -6.26
CA GLY A 171 13.86 9.28 -7.46
C GLY A 171 13.14 8.07 -8.07
N SER A 172 13.84 7.30 -8.90
CA SER A 172 13.29 6.08 -9.49
C SER A 172 13.89 4.83 -8.86
N GLU A 173 13.05 3.82 -8.63
CA GLU A 173 13.43 2.52 -8.07
C GLU A 173 12.74 1.39 -8.83
N LYS A 174 13.26 0.16 -8.78
CA LYS A 174 12.55 -1.02 -9.27
C LYS A 174 11.96 -1.83 -8.13
N ILE A 175 10.65 -2.06 -8.18
CA ILE A 175 9.94 -3.00 -7.30
C ILE A 175 9.57 -4.23 -8.12
N ASP A 176 10.08 -5.40 -7.75
CA ASP A 176 9.88 -6.67 -8.47
C ASP A 176 10.15 -6.57 -9.99
N GLY A 177 11.19 -5.83 -10.35
CA GLY A 177 11.60 -5.60 -11.74
C GLY A 177 10.80 -4.53 -12.50
N VAL A 178 9.71 -4.01 -11.92
CA VAL A 178 8.91 -2.92 -12.49
C VAL A 178 9.51 -1.57 -12.11
N GLY A 179 9.74 -0.70 -13.10
CA GLY A 179 10.19 0.66 -12.85
C GLY A 179 9.12 1.47 -12.12
N THR A 180 9.53 2.18 -11.08
CA THR A 180 8.66 3.01 -10.24
C THR A 180 9.29 4.36 -9.97
N THR A 181 8.45 5.36 -9.69
CA THR A 181 8.87 6.64 -9.10
C THR A 181 8.54 6.62 -7.61
N HIS A 182 9.53 6.95 -6.80
CA HIS A 182 9.46 6.97 -5.34
C HIS A 182 9.19 8.39 -4.85
N TYR A 183 8.19 8.52 -3.98
CA TYR A 183 7.80 9.76 -3.33
C TYR A 183 7.81 9.58 -1.81
N ARG A 184 8.32 10.59 -1.11
CA ARG A 184 8.09 10.79 0.31
C ARG A 184 6.90 11.70 0.50
N VAL A 185 5.99 11.31 1.38
CA VAL A 185 4.74 12.00 1.67
C VAL A 185 4.59 12.20 3.18
N SER A 186 4.07 13.35 3.61
CA SER A 186 3.76 13.63 5.02
C SER A 186 2.28 13.99 5.17
N VAL A 187 1.45 13.07 5.63
CA VAL A 187 0.02 13.33 5.78
C VAL A 187 -0.26 14.06 7.09
N ASP A 188 -1.04 15.16 7.04
CA ASP A 188 -1.59 15.76 8.26
C ASP A 188 -2.70 14.86 8.81
N VAL A 189 -2.50 14.36 10.03
CA VAL A 189 -3.43 13.42 10.66
C VAL A 189 -4.76 14.10 10.96
N ALA A 190 -4.81 15.42 11.17
CA ALA A 190 -6.05 16.15 11.43
C ALA A 190 -7.01 16.15 10.21
N GLU A 191 -6.46 16.02 9.00
CA GLU A 191 -7.23 15.98 7.75
C GLU A 191 -7.79 14.57 7.46
N LEU A 192 -7.38 13.56 8.22
CA LEU A 192 -7.94 12.21 8.13
C LEU A 192 -9.28 12.11 8.86
N PRO A 193 -10.19 11.23 8.41
CA PRO A 193 -11.42 10.91 9.14
C PRO A 193 -11.10 10.42 10.57
N GLY A 194 -11.69 11.04 11.58
CA GLY A 194 -11.35 10.78 12.99
C GLY A 194 -9.99 11.34 13.43
N GLY A 195 -9.41 12.24 12.64
CA GLY A 195 -8.06 12.78 12.77
C GLY A 195 -7.73 13.36 14.14
N ASP A 196 -8.67 14.03 14.81
CA ASP A 196 -8.45 14.58 16.15
C ASP A 196 -8.04 13.51 17.17
N ARG A 197 -8.77 12.39 17.20
CA ARG A 197 -8.46 11.25 18.10
C ARG A 197 -7.18 10.55 17.66
N MET A 198 -6.99 10.38 16.35
CA MET A 198 -5.81 9.73 15.81
C MET A 198 -4.54 10.53 16.13
N ARG A 199 -4.61 11.85 16.05
CA ARG A 199 -3.51 12.77 16.33
C ARG A 199 -3.00 12.66 17.77
N GLU A 200 -3.88 12.43 18.74
CA GLU A 200 -3.49 12.20 20.13
C GLU A 200 -2.69 10.90 20.31
N GLN A 201 -3.01 9.89 19.51
CA GLN A 201 -2.44 8.55 19.58
C GLN A 201 -1.13 8.40 18.80
N ILE A 202 -1.07 8.92 17.57
CA ILE A 202 0.04 8.70 16.63
C ILE A 202 0.87 9.96 16.32
N GLY A 203 0.39 11.14 16.71
CA GLY A 203 1.04 12.43 16.45
C GLY A 203 0.37 13.23 15.31
N PRO A 204 0.87 14.46 15.05
CA PRO A 204 0.26 15.39 14.09
C PRO A 204 0.45 14.98 12.62
N THR A 205 1.50 14.22 12.32
CA THR A 205 1.83 13.84 10.95
C THR A 205 2.10 12.35 10.84
N LEU A 206 1.73 11.77 9.70
CA LEU A 206 2.02 10.39 9.33
C LEU A 206 2.97 10.40 8.13
N PRO A 207 4.27 10.08 8.33
CA PRO A 207 5.20 9.93 7.22
C PRO A 207 4.89 8.65 6.43
N MET A 208 4.89 8.78 5.11
CA MET A 208 4.63 7.70 4.16
C MET A 208 5.67 7.74 3.04
N GLU A 209 6.02 6.57 2.53
CA GLU A 209 6.84 6.38 1.34
C GLU A 209 5.97 5.65 0.29
N ILE A 210 5.92 6.15 -0.93
CA ILE A 210 5.01 5.72 -1.98
C ILE A 210 5.78 5.46 -3.27
N TRP A 211 5.53 4.31 -3.91
CA TRP A 211 6.11 3.95 -5.19
C TRP A 211 5.01 3.78 -6.23
N LEU A 212 5.09 4.54 -7.32
CA LEU A 212 4.13 4.53 -8.41
C LEU A 212 4.73 3.88 -9.65
N ASP A 213 4.02 2.98 -10.33
CA ASP A 213 4.46 2.44 -11.62
C ASP A 213 4.30 3.45 -12.77
N GLY A 214 4.71 3.04 -13.98
CA GLY A 214 4.60 3.88 -15.18
C GLY A 214 3.16 4.19 -15.62
N GLU A 215 2.16 3.46 -15.12
CA GLU A 215 0.74 3.75 -15.31
C GLU A 215 0.21 4.68 -14.18
N GLY A 216 1.06 5.02 -13.22
CA GLY A 216 0.75 5.86 -12.09
C GLY A 216 -0.06 5.13 -11.01
N ARG A 217 -0.03 3.80 -10.94
CA ARG A 217 -0.68 3.01 -9.88
C ARG A 217 0.27 2.76 -8.72
N LEU A 218 -0.28 2.50 -7.54
CA LEU A 218 0.50 2.16 -6.36
C LEU A 218 1.11 0.78 -6.51
N ARG A 219 2.43 0.71 -6.42
CA ARG A 219 3.17 -0.55 -6.32
C ARG A 219 3.56 -0.89 -4.91
N ARG A 220 3.97 0.12 -4.15
CA ARG A 220 4.31 -0.01 -2.74
C ARG A 220 3.85 1.22 -1.99
N GLN A 221 3.33 1.02 -0.79
CA GLN A 221 3.11 2.06 0.20
C GLN A 221 3.71 1.58 1.51
N GLN A 222 4.55 2.41 2.12
CA GLN A 222 5.13 2.16 3.43
C GLN A 222 4.80 3.32 4.36
N PHE A 223 4.53 3.01 5.62
CA PHE A 223 4.38 4.03 6.64
C PHE A 223 4.83 3.51 7.99
N GLU A 224 5.26 4.44 8.83
CA GLU A 224 5.69 4.17 10.19
C GLU A 224 4.93 5.08 11.15
N MET A 225 4.46 4.52 12.26
CA MET A 225 3.80 5.30 13.30
C MET A 225 4.21 4.80 14.68
N THR A 226 4.20 5.72 15.64
CA THR A 226 4.37 5.38 17.05
C THR A 226 3.02 5.53 17.73
N VAL A 227 2.42 4.40 18.13
CA VAL A 227 1.12 4.38 18.79
C VAL A 227 1.34 4.38 20.30
N LYS A 228 0.67 5.30 21.00
CA LYS A 228 0.55 5.22 22.46
C LYS A 228 -0.45 4.14 22.82
N ALA A 229 0.04 3.01 23.34
CA ALA A 229 -0.81 1.92 23.76
C ALA A 229 -0.95 1.89 25.30
N PRO A 230 -2.15 1.63 25.82
CA PRO A 230 -2.30 1.37 27.26
C PRO A 230 -1.52 0.11 27.62
N ALA A 231 -1.05 0.03 28.87
CA ALA A 231 -0.21 -1.06 29.35
C ALA A 231 -0.79 -2.47 29.13
N SER A 232 -2.13 -2.57 29.08
CA SER A 232 -2.91 -3.77 28.81
C SER A 232 -2.85 -4.29 27.37
N ALA A 233 -2.32 -3.52 26.42
CA ALA A 233 -2.15 -3.92 25.03
C ALA A 233 -0.84 -4.71 24.78
N SER A 234 -0.02 -4.89 25.82
CA SER A 234 1.23 -5.66 25.75
C SER A 234 0.93 -7.15 25.60
N ALA A 235 1.71 -7.87 24.77
CA ALA A 235 1.60 -9.33 24.64
C ALA A 235 1.78 -10.09 25.98
N LYS A 236 2.38 -9.42 26.97
CA LYS A 236 2.45 -9.84 28.38
C LYS A 236 1.96 -8.67 29.25
N PRO A 237 0.69 -8.64 29.65
CA PRO A 237 0.17 -7.58 30.50
C PRO A 237 0.72 -7.74 31.93
N ASP A 238 1.69 -6.91 32.32
CA ASP A 238 2.09 -6.76 33.72
C ASP A 238 1.17 -5.75 34.40
N GLU A 239 0.54 -6.17 35.51
CA GLU A 239 -0.23 -5.28 36.38
C GLU A 239 0.69 -4.18 36.93
N GLY A 240 0.47 -2.94 36.53
CA GLY A 240 1.27 -1.77 36.95
C GLY A 240 2.24 -1.20 35.91
N ALA A 241 2.28 -1.75 34.68
CA ALA A 241 3.08 -1.16 33.61
C ALA A 241 2.51 0.22 33.18
N ALA A 242 3.41 1.15 32.85
CA ALA A 242 3.05 2.44 32.25
C ALA A 242 2.61 2.27 30.79
N PRO A 243 1.85 3.23 30.21
CA PRO A 243 1.58 3.28 28.78
C PRO A 243 2.86 3.12 27.96
N GLN A 244 2.84 2.26 26.95
CA GLN A 244 4.02 1.95 26.14
C GLN A 244 3.87 2.58 24.75
N GLN A 245 4.98 3.05 24.20
CA GLN A 245 5.05 3.42 22.79
C GLN A 245 5.30 2.16 21.98
N LEU A 246 4.36 1.82 21.10
CA LEU A 246 4.51 0.78 20.11
C LEU A 246 4.97 1.42 18.80
N LYS A 247 6.10 0.99 18.26
CA LYS A 247 6.49 1.38 16.90
C LYS A 247 5.87 0.39 15.95
N MET A 248 5.13 0.88 14.96
CA MET A 248 4.52 0.07 13.92
C MET A 248 5.08 0.50 12.58
N SER A 249 5.60 -0.46 11.82
CA SER A 249 6.01 -0.28 10.42
C SER A 249 5.11 -1.16 9.57
N THR A 250 4.53 -0.61 8.51
CA THR A 250 3.70 -1.36 7.57
C THR A 250 4.18 -1.13 6.15
N VAL A 251 4.31 -2.21 5.39
CA VAL A 251 4.62 -2.21 3.95
C VAL A 251 3.48 -2.94 3.24
N LEU A 252 2.84 -2.25 2.31
CA LEU A 252 1.77 -2.74 1.46
C LEU A 252 2.28 -2.76 0.01
N GLU A 253 2.11 -3.86 -0.71
CA GLU A 253 2.50 -3.94 -2.12
C GLU A 253 1.39 -4.52 -2.99
N PHE A 254 1.30 -4.01 -4.22
CA PHE A 254 0.37 -4.46 -5.24
C PHE A 254 1.09 -5.01 -6.46
N SER A 255 0.66 -6.19 -6.88
CA SER A 255 1.14 -6.93 -8.04
C SER A 255 -0.03 -7.53 -8.81
N ASP A 256 0.24 -8.07 -10.00
CA ASP A 256 -0.75 -8.81 -10.80
C ASP A 256 -2.13 -8.12 -10.87
N PHE A 257 -2.16 -6.87 -11.36
CA PHE A 257 -3.41 -6.14 -11.55
C PHE A 257 -4.34 -6.87 -12.53
N GLY A 258 -5.64 -6.86 -12.26
CA GLY A 258 -6.66 -7.63 -12.99
C GLY A 258 -6.75 -9.11 -12.62
N ALA A 259 -6.17 -9.52 -11.47
CA ALA A 259 -6.25 -10.90 -11.00
C ALA A 259 -7.66 -11.28 -10.52
N GLU A 260 -8.16 -12.45 -10.92
CA GLU A 260 -9.48 -12.93 -10.49
C GLU A 260 -9.63 -13.00 -8.95
N VAL A 261 -10.70 -12.39 -8.45
CA VAL A 261 -11.09 -12.43 -7.04
C VAL A 261 -12.31 -13.33 -6.89
N ASN A 262 -12.15 -14.43 -6.16
CA ASN A 262 -13.23 -15.35 -5.83
C ASN A 262 -13.47 -15.33 -4.32
N ALA A 263 -14.15 -14.29 -3.84
CA ALA A 263 -14.49 -14.12 -2.44
C ALA A 263 -15.92 -14.60 -2.19
N GLU A 264 -16.07 -15.69 -1.41
CA GLU A 264 -17.38 -16.22 -1.02
C GLU A 264 -17.52 -16.20 0.50
N ALA A 265 -18.68 -15.74 0.96
CA ALA A 265 -19.05 -15.78 2.37
C ALA A 265 -19.04 -17.24 2.88
N PRO A 266 -18.52 -17.51 4.08
CA PRO A 266 -18.63 -18.84 4.67
C PRO A 266 -20.11 -19.24 4.89
N PRO A 267 -20.42 -20.55 4.96
CA PRO A 267 -21.77 -21.00 5.26
C PRO A 267 -22.27 -20.40 6.58
N ALA A 268 -23.46 -19.79 6.58
CA ALA A 268 -23.98 -19.06 7.75
C ALA A 268 -24.00 -19.86 9.06
N GLY A 269 -24.25 -21.18 8.98
CA GLY A 269 -24.20 -22.09 10.14
C GLY A 269 -22.81 -22.23 10.78
N GLN A 270 -21.74 -21.89 10.05
CA GLN A 270 -20.35 -21.95 10.48
C GLN A 270 -19.79 -20.61 10.98
N VAL A 271 -20.58 -19.54 10.95
CA VAL A 271 -20.15 -18.18 11.33
C VAL A 271 -20.70 -17.79 12.69
N ALA A 272 -19.82 -17.44 13.62
CA ALA A 272 -20.17 -16.73 14.85
C ALA A 272 -20.11 -15.23 14.59
N ASP A 273 -21.24 -14.53 14.70
CA ASP A 273 -21.25 -13.07 14.65
C ASP A 273 -20.58 -12.52 15.92
N MET A 274 -19.52 -11.74 15.71
CA MET A 274 -18.73 -11.14 16.76
C MET A 274 -18.75 -9.61 16.74
N THR A 275 -19.62 -9.01 15.92
CA THR A 275 -19.67 -7.55 15.70
C THR A 275 -19.77 -6.78 17.01
N ASP A 276 -20.80 -7.05 17.83
CA ASP A 276 -21.02 -6.33 19.11
C ASP A 276 -19.91 -6.57 20.14
N THR A 277 -19.23 -7.71 20.07
CA THR A 277 -18.11 -8.02 20.97
C THR A 277 -16.85 -7.28 20.53
N ALA A 278 -16.55 -7.25 19.23
CA ALA A 278 -15.46 -6.47 18.67
C ALA A 278 -15.63 -4.98 19.00
N LEU A 279 -16.84 -4.47 18.84
CA LEU A 279 -17.21 -3.09 19.18
C LEU A 279 -17.00 -2.76 20.66
N ARG A 280 -17.44 -3.63 21.58
CA ARG A 280 -17.24 -3.44 23.01
C ARG A 280 -15.77 -3.47 23.41
N SER A 281 -14.98 -4.36 22.81
CA SER A 281 -13.52 -4.41 23.06
C SER A 281 -12.79 -3.17 22.55
N GLY A 282 -13.28 -2.52 21.50
CA GLY A 282 -12.78 -1.24 21.00
C GLY A 282 -13.25 -0.03 21.84
N GLY A 283 -14.45 -0.07 22.41
CA GLY A 283 -15.05 1.02 23.18
C GLY A 283 -14.65 1.09 24.66
N GLN A 284 -14.09 0.03 25.24
CA GLN A 284 -13.73 -0.02 26.67
C GLN A 284 -12.35 0.61 27.01
N ARG A 285 -11.81 1.46 26.12
CA ARG A 285 -10.56 2.22 26.33
C ARG A 285 -10.80 3.73 26.38
N GLY A 286 -11.98 4.15 26.84
CA GLY A 286 -12.29 5.54 27.23
C GLY A 286 -11.90 5.84 28.66
#